data_AF-A0A5P9HG33-F1
#
_entry.id   AF-A0A5P9HG33-F1
#
_cell.length_a   1.000
_cell.length_b   1.000
_cell.length_c   1.000
_cell.angle_alpha   90.00
_cell.angle_beta   90.00
_cell.angle_gamma   90.00
#
_symmetry.space_group_name_H-M   'P 1'
#
loop_
_entity.id
_entity.type
_entity.pdbx_description
1 polymer ?
#
loop_
_entity_poly.entity_id
_entity_poly.type
_entity_poly.pdbx_seq_one_letter_code
_entity_poly.pdbx_strand_id
1 'polypeptide(L)'
;MSVTLPADFGADDYAAALTASNTQARPLSLHLRLPLRHDVDARGDGKGMDPFEVDLARLDREMVLVRRCLAPERRLEALHWGSGLPPSLTLSQMSGLVDRLASRFPFEPGRPRDFTVELDPHATDLLTLRHLEALGFNRLKLIMRLPAAGRLDALPRLQSRVEPLLDETVRMGWHSLNLVLIVAPTIPPREAVAALAALLPMSPPRLSLRPEPAWQEGESTLPTALLARVDERLAEAGYRALGHGSYARRGAALEDALAQARRERARDRLGLGTGAISRLPDAVACNATSPRDYAAALNDGRLATASGRWRNARPPGPGLT
;
A
#
# COMPACT_ATOMS: atom_id res chain seq x y z
N MET A 1 4.71 -15.04 2.16
CA MET A 1 5.65 -15.25 3.27
C MET A 1 5.44 -14.14 4.29
N SER A 2 4.76 -14.44 5.40
CA SER A 2 4.83 -13.56 6.58
C SER A 2 6.27 -13.63 7.07
N VAL A 3 7.04 -12.58 6.85
CA VAL A 3 8.40 -12.52 7.34
C VAL A 3 8.31 -12.00 8.75
N THR A 4 8.48 -12.87 9.74
CA THR A 4 8.77 -12.43 11.11
C THR A 4 10.09 -11.68 11.06
N LEU A 5 10.06 -10.38 11.34
CA LEU A 5 11.24 -9.54 11.40
C LEU A 5 11.72 -9.55 12.86
N PRO A 6 13.02 -9.81 13.10
CA PRO A 6 13.55 -9.82 14.45
C PRO A 6 13.53 -8.41 15.06
N ALA A 7 13.41 -8.37 16.39
CA ALA A 7 13.26 -7.14 17.18
C ALA A 7 14.61 -6.48 17.55
N ASP A 8 15.73 -7.12 17.23
CA ASP A 8 17.09 -6.61 17.46
C ASP A 8 17.46 -5.47 16.50
N PHE A 9 16.76 -5.35 15.36
CA PHE A 9 16.85 -4.22 14.45
C PHE A 9 15.90 -3.10 14.88
N GLY A 10 16.47 -1.99 15.37
CA GLY A 10 15.72 -0.87 15.94
C GLY A 10 15.79 0.43 15.14
N ALA A 11 15.42 1.53 15.79
CA ALA A 11 15.44 2.87 15.24
C ALA A 11 16.82 3.29 14.69
N ASP A 12 17.89 3.02 15.44
CA ASP A 12 19.26 3.40 15.06
C ASP A 12 19.76 2.61 13.85
N ASP A 13 19.42 1.32 13.77
CA ASP A 13 19.72 0.50 12.59
C ASP A 13 18.98 1.02 11.35
N TYR A 14 17.73 1.42 11.50
CA TYR A 14 16.98 2.01 10.40
C TYR A 14 17.56 3.35 9.95
N ALA A 15 17.93 4.23 10.89
CA ALA A 15 18.60 5.50 10.59
C ALA A 15 19.93 5.28 9.85
N ALA A 16 20.72 4.29 10.28
CA ALA A 16 21.95 3.91 9.59
C ALA A 16 21.67 3.39 8.18
N ALA A 17 20.62 2.57 8.00
CA ALA A 17 20.24 2.05 6.70
C ALA A 17 19.76 3.15 5.73
N LEU A 18 18.97 4.12 6.23
CA LEU A 18 18.55 5.29 5.47
C LEU A 18 19.75 6.12 5.02
N THR A 19 20.68 6.40 5.93
CA THR A 19 21.90 7.14 5.64
C THR A 19 22.76 6.43 4.60
N ALA A 20 22.99 5.12 4.78
CA ALA A 20 23.75 4.31 3.83
C ALA A 20 23.12 4.29 2.44
N SER A 21 21.78 4.28 2.35
CA SER A 21 21.06 4.28 1.07
C SER A 21 21.34 5.52 0.21
N ASN A 22 21.79 6.63 0.81
CA ASN A 22 22.12 7.85 0.08
C ASN A 22 23.26 7.63 -0.93
N THR A 23 24.16 6.68 -0.68
CA THR A 23 25.27 6.34 -1.59
C THR A 23 24.78 5.84 -2.95
N GLN A 24 23.66 5.12 -2.99
CA GLN A 24 23.07 4.61 -4.22
C GLN A 24 22.14 5.63 -4.88
N ALA A 25 21.75 6.68 -4.14
CA ALA A 25 20.88 7.77 -4.58
C ALA A 25 19.61 7.31 -5.35
N ARG A 26 19.07 6.14 -5.00
CA ARG A 26 17.88 5.60 -5.67
C ARG A 26 16.68 6.52 -5.44
N PRO A 27 15.77 6.65 -6.42
CA PRO A 27 14.55 7.43 -6.21
C PRO A 27 13.70 6.83 -5.09
N LEU A 28 12.92 7.67 -4.42
CA LEU A 28 12.08 7.25 -3.30
C LEU A 28 10.70 6.80 -3.78
N SER A 29 10.14 5.82 -3.07
CA SER A 29 8.72 5.48 -3.09
C SER A 29 8.19 5.50 -1.66
N LEU A 30 7.11 6.23 -1.41
CA LEU A 30 6.44 6.25 -0.12
C LEU A 30 5.28 5.26 -0.11
N HIS A 31 5.18 4.44 0.92
CA HIS A 31 4.06 3.55 1.16
C HIS A 31 3.41 3.92 2.50
N LEU A 32 2.25 4.57 2.43
CA LEU A 32 1.53 4.98 3.61
C LEU A 32 0.66 3.85 4.12
N ARG A 33 0.76 3.59 5.43
CA ARG A 33 -0.13 2.72 6.19
C ARG A 33 -0.64 3.51 7.38
N LEU A 34 -1.77 4.17 7.20
CA LEU A 34 -2.43 4.91 8.26
C LEU A 34 -3.35 3.95 9.02
N PRO A 35 -3.21 3.72 10.34
CA PRO A 35 -4.30 3.12 11.11
C PRO A 35 -5.18 4.22 11.69
N LEU A 36 -6.41 4.42 11.21
CA LEU A 36 -7.34 5.28 11.97
C LEU A 36 -8.31 4.45 12.81
N ARG A 37 -7.81 3.44 13.54
CA ARG A 37 -8.58 2.84 14.64
C ARG A 37 -8.12 3.47 15.94
N HIS A 38 -9.03 4.28 16.45
CA HIS A 38 -8.88 5.04 17.68
C HIS A 38 -8.96 4.10 18.88
N ASP A 39 -7.83 3.86 19.53
CA ASP A 39 -7.82 3.98 20.99
C ASP A 39 -7.61 5.48 21.28
N VAL A 40 -8.69 6.27 21.15
CA VAL A 40 -8.73 7.51 21.92
C VAL A 40 -9.01 7.05 23.34
N ASP A 41 -7.96 6.80 24.12
CA ASP A 41 -7.82 7.26 25.50
C ASP A 41 -6.53 6.73 26.16
N ALA A 42 -5.68 7.68 26.61
CA ALA A 42 -4.84 7.54 27.81
C ALA A 42 -3.95 8.76 28.15
N ARG A 43 -3.84 9.83 27.33
CA ARG A 43 -2.97 10.99 27.69
C ARG A 43 -3.47 12.41 27.37
N GLY A 44 -4.68 12.61 26.83
CA GLY A 44 -5.28 13.94 26.69
C GLY A 44 -4.82 14.77 25.47
N ASP A 45 -3.88 14.28 24.67
CA ASP A 45 -3.51 14.92 23.40
C ASP A 45 -4.63 14.73 22.36
N GLY A 46 -5.36 15.80 22.04
CA GLY A 46 -6.36 15.81 20.96
C GLY A 46 -7.83 15.72 21.39
N LYS A 47 -8.16 15.99 22.67
CA LYS A 47 -9.56 16.03 23.12
C LYS A 47 -10.35 17.08 22.32
N GLY A 48 -11.28 16.63 21.47
CA GLY A 48 -12.09 17.48 20.59
C GLY A 48 -11.48 17.79 19.21
N MET A 49 -10.31 17.24 18.89
CA MET A 49 -9.72 17.35 17.55
C MET A 49 -10.21 16.22 16.64
N ASP A 50 -10.24 16.50 15.34
CA ASP A 50 -10.46 15.47 14.33
C ASP A 50 -9.35 14.40 14.46
N PRO A 51 -9.69 13.12 14.66
CA PRO A 51 -8.69 12.07 14.83
C PRO A 51 -7.74 11.91 13.63
N PHE A 52 -8.19 12.20 12.41
CA PHE A 52 -7.32 12.20 11.24
C PHE A 52 -6.23 13.26 11.37
N GLU A 53 -6.53 14.44 11.90
CA GLU A 53 -5.52 15.49 12.10
C GLU A 53 -4.48 15.09 13.15
N VAL A 54 -4.90 14.34 14.19
CA VAL A 54 -3.97 13.79 15.19
C VAL A 54 -2.99 12.80 14.53
N ASP A 55 -3.50 11.89 13.71
CA ASP A 55 -2.67 10.90 13.04
C ASP A 55 -1.85 11.50 11.89
N LEU A 56 -2.36 12.53 11.21
CA LEU A 56 -1.61 13.30 10.23
C LEU A 56 -0.45 14.07 10.88
N ALA A 57 -0.64 14.62 12.07
CA ALA A 57 0.44 15.26 12.83
C ALA A 57 1.52 14.25 13.25
N ARG A 58 1.14 13.02 13.62
CA ARG A 58 2.10 11.94 13.90
C ARG A 58 2.86 11.54 12.64
N LEU A 59 2.15 11.35 11.52
CA LEU A 59 2.77 11.06 10.23
C LEU A 59 3.77 12.16 9.85
N ASP A 60 3.44 13.43 10.04
CA ASP A 60 4.36 14.54 9.75
C ASP A 60 5.63 14.49 10.61
N ARG A 61 5.52 14.16 11.91
CA ARG A 61 6.70 13.95 12.77
C ARG A 61 7.57 12.82 12.24
N GLU A 62 6.97 11.69 11.85
CA GLU A 62 7.71 10.57 11.26
C GLU A 62 8.41 10.99 9.96
N MET A 63 7.71 11.70 9.07
CA MET A 63 8.28 12.23 7.83
C MET A 63 9.50 13.12 8.10
N VAL A 64 9.44 14.00 9.10
CA VAL A 64 10.57 14.83 9.51
C VAL A 64 11.76 13.98 9.97
N LEU A 65 11.52 12.97 10.81
CA LEU A 65 12.58 12.10 11.32
C LEU A 65 13.24 11.28 10.21
N VAL A 66 12.45 10.66 9.33
CA VAL A 66 12.96 9.92 8.17
C VAL A 66 13.73 10.85 7.23
N ARG A 67 13.20 12.06 6.99
CA ARG A 67 13.81 13.03 6.06
C ARG A 67 15.19 13.49 6.52
N ARG A 68 15.45 13.58 7.83
CA ARG A 68 16.75 13.95 8.40
C ARG A 68 17.87 12.96 8.04
N CYS A 69 17.53 11.70 7.79
CA CYS A 69 18.50 10.66 7.42
C CYS A 69 18.79 10.59 5.90
N LEU A 70 18.01 11.31 5.08
CA LEU A 70 18.08 11.25 3.62
C LEU A 70 18.76 12.48 3.06
N ALA A 71 19.58 12.31 2.03
CA ALA A 71 20.24 13.42 1.35
C ALA A 71 19.20 14.41 0.77
N PRO A 72 19.45 15.72 0.77
CA PRO A 72 18.50 16.74 0.30
C PRO A 72 18.00 16.52 -1.14
N GLU A 73 18.80 15.88 -1.98
CA GLU A 73 18.55 15.63 -3.40
C GLU A 73 17.64 14.43 -3.65
N ARG A 74 17.39 13.57 -2.64
CA ARG A 74 16.50 12.42 -2.80
C ARG A 74 15.08 12.90 -3.13
N ARG A 75 14.57 12.51 -4.30
CA ARG A 75 13.24 12.89 -4.80
C ARG A 75 12.26 11.72 -4.72
N LEU A 76 10.99 12.10 -4.60
CA LEU A 76 9.87 11.18 -4.59
C LEU A 76 9.35 10.95 -6.02
N GLU A 77 9.39 9.70 -6.48
CA GLU A 77 8.83 9.31 -7.77
C GLU A 77 7.48 8.60 -7.66
N ALA A 78 7.19 7.97 -6.52
CA ALA A 78 6.00 7.15 -6.35
C ALA A 78 5.39 7.27 -4.97
N LEU A 79 4.07 7.28 -4.93
CA LEU A 79 3.28 7.33 -3.70
C LEU A 79 2.28 6.19 -3.73
N HIS A 80 2.26 5.38 -2.68
CA HIS A 80 1.27 4.33 -2.51
C HIS A 80 0.46 4.60 -1.24
N TRP A 81 -0.78 5.00 -1.43
CA TRP A 81 -1.80 5.10 -0.39
C TRP A 81 -2.43 3.73 -0.20
N GLY A 82 -1.92 2.98 0.78
CA GLY A 82 -2.36 1.62 1.06
C GLY A 82 -3.52 1.54 2.04
N SER A 83 -3.86 0.29 2.39
CA SER A 83 -4.89 -0.06 3.36
C SER A 83 -4.79 0.71 4.68
N GLY A 84 -5.92 1.26 5.13
CA GLY A 84 -6.09 1.86 6.47
C GLY A 84 -6.51 3.34 6.45
N LEU A 85 -6.50 4.00 5.29
CA LEU A 85 -7.21 5.27 5.11
C LEU A 85 -8.68 5.08 5.47
N PRO A 86 -9.29 5.98 6.27
CA PRO A 86 -10.71 5.93 6.51
C PRO A 86 -11.45 6.01 5.18
N PRO A 87 -12.50 5.21 5.00
CA PRO A 87 -13.43 5.39 3.90
C PRO A 87 -14.07 6.80 3.89
N SER A 88 -13.98 7.55 4.99
CA SER A 88 -14.60 8.85 5.20
C SER A 88 -13.66 10.05 5.11
N LEU A 89 -12.46 9.92 4.52
CA LEU A 89 -11.61 11.10 4.33
C LEU A 89 -12.30 12.12 3.45
N THR A 90 -12.35 13.36 3.92
CA THR A 90 -12.84 14.47 3.10
C THR A 90 -11.82 14.81 2.02
N LEU A 91 -12.28 15.42 0.93
CA LEU A 91 -11.40 15.89 -0.15
C LEU A 91 -10.33 16.88 0.38
N SER A 92 -10.70 17.75 1.33
CA SER A 92 -9.75 18.67 1.97
C SER A 92 -8.66 17.93 2.74
N GLN A 93 -8.99 16.84 3.44
CA GLN A 93 -8.03 16.02 4.16
C GLN A 93 -7.09 15.28 3.20
N MET A 94 -7.60 14.79 2.06
CA MET A 94 -6.77 14.20 1.01
C MET A 94 -5.76 15.21 0.46
N SER A 95 -6.22 16.43 0.15
CA SER A 95 -5.35 17.52 -0.32
C SER A 95 -4.27 17.86 0.72
N GLY A 96 -4.66 18.08 1.98
CA GLY A 96 -3.74 18.41 3.06
C GLY A 96 -2.69 17.32 3.31
N LEU A 97 -3.04 16.04 3.14
CA LEU A 97 -2.07 14.95 3.22
C LEU A 97 -1.04 15.01 2.09
N VAL A 98 -1.47 15.20 0.84
CA VAL A 98 -0.56 15.33 -0.31
C VAL A 98 0.36 16.53 -0.17
N ASP A 99 -0.17 17.66 0.27
CA ASP A 99 0.62 18.89 0.45
C ASP A 99 1.70 18.71 1.51
N ARG A 100 1.37 18.10 2.65
CA ARG A 100 2.36 17.77 3.69
C ARG A 100 3.42 16.81 3.16
N LEU A 101 3.02 15.74 2.45
CA LEU A 101 3.98 14.81 1.83
C LEU A 101 4.92 15.52 0.87
N ALA A 102 4.39 16.35 -0.02
CA ALA A 102 5.16 17.11 -1.01
C ALA A 102 6.15 18.08 -0.34
N SER A 103 5.76 18.68 0.79
CA SER A 103 6.62 19.59 1.56
C SER A 103 7.83 18.89 2.20
N ARG A 104 7.68 17.61 2.58
CA ARG A 104 8.75 16.81 3.21
C ARG A 104 9.60 16.06 2.17
N PHE A 105 8.94 15.58 1.11
CA PHE A 105 9.50 14.76 0.06
C PHE A 105 9.19 15.39 -1.30
N PRO A 106 10.06 16.29 -1.81
CA PRO A 106 9.81 16.95 -3.09
C PRO A 106 9.73 15.92 -4.22
N PHE A 107 8.74 16.09 -5.08
CA PHE A 107 8.54 15.23 -6.24
C PHE A 107 9.63 15.46 -7.29
N GLU A 108 9.94 14.43 -8.07
CA GLU A 108 10.85 14.53 -9.22
C GLU A 108 10.24 15.43 -10.30
N PRO A 109 10.89 16.56 -10.69
CA PRO A 109 10.38 17.44 -11.73
C PRO A 109 10.32 16.75 -13.10
N GLY A 110 9.31 17.09 -13.90
CA GLY A 110 9.22 16.64 -15.30
C GLY A 110 8.97 15.13 -15.49
N ARG A 111 8.80 14.36 -14.42
CA ARG A 111 8.39 12.94 -14.50
C ARG A 111 6.89 12.77 -14.26
N PRO A 112 6.23 11.84 -14.97
CA PRO A 112 4.87 11.46 -14.63
C PRO A 112 4.85 10.85 -13.23
N ARG A 113 3.90 11.27 -12.40
CA ARG A 113 3.68 10.74 -11.05
C ARG A 113 3.35 9.25 -11.15
N ASP A 114 3.81 8.44 -10.20
CA ASP A 114 3.45 7.02 -10.09
C ASP A 114 2.68 6.80 -8.78
N PHE A 115 1.46 7.32 -8.75
CA PHE A 115 0.67 7.45 -7.52
C PHE A 115 -0.49 6.45 -7.54
N THR A 116 -0.46 5.55 -6.57
CA THR A 116 -1.42 4.46 -6.41
C THR A 116 -2.24 4.67 -5.15
N VAL A 117 -3.56 4.47 -5.25
CA VAL A 117 -4.48 4.50 -4.12
C VAL A 117 -5.26 3.20 -4.01
N GLU A 118 -5.43 2.70 -2.78
CA GLU A 118 -6.29 1.58 -2.43
C GLU A 118 -7.63 2.10 -1.89
N LEU A 119 -8.74 1.75 -2.54
CA LEU A 119 -10.09 2.23 -2.21
C LEU A 119 -11.10 1.09 -2.09
N ASP A 120 -12.13 1.30 -1.27
CA ASP A 120 -13.33 0.44 -1.22
C ASP A 120 -14.36 0.97 -2.23
N PRO A 121 -14.84 0.17 -3.20
CA PRO A 121 -15.85 0.61 -4.17
C PRO A 121 -17.20 0.98 -3.54
N HIS A 122 -17.49 0.58 -2.30
CA HIS A 122 -18.71 0.98 -1.59
C HIS A 122 -18.63 2.38 -0.97
N ALA A 123 -17.42 2.87 -0.71
CA ALA A 123 -17.17 4.18 -0.09
C ALA A 123 -16.59 5.20 -1.08
N THR A 124 -16.46 4.85 -2.35
CA THR A 124 -15.84 5.69 -3.38
C THR A 124 -16.88 6.16 -4.38
N ASP A 125 -16.88 7.46 -4.67
CA ASP A 125 -17.65 8.06 -5.73
C ASP A 125 -16.76 8.68 -6.82
N LEU A 126 -17.38 9.14 -7.91
CA LEU A 126 -16.67 9.74 -9.04
C LEU A 126 -16.00 11.06 -8.68
N LEU A 127 -16.57 11.82 -7.74
CA LEU A 127 -15.99 13.08 -7.27
C LEU A 127 -14.65 12.83 -6.57
N THR A 128 -14.58 11.79 -5.75
CA THR A 128 -13.36 11.34 -5.08
C THR A 128 -12.28 10.95 -6.09
N LEU A 129 -12.65 10.18 -7.13
CA LEU A 129 -11.69 9.79 -8.18
C LEU A 129 -11.11 10.99 -8.94
N ARG A 130 -11.95 11.96 -9.33
CA ARG A 130 -11.50 13.19 -10.00
C ARG A 130 -10.63 14.06 -9.09
N HIS A 131 -10.96 14.11 -7.80
CA HIS A 131 -10.14 14.82 -6.85
C HIS A 131 -8.75 14.18 -6.70
N LEU A 132 -8.70 12.85 -6.62
CA LEU A 132 -7.44 12.10 -6.58
C LEU A 132 -6.61 12.30 -7.86
N GLU A 133 -7.25 12.35 -9.03
CA GLU A 133 -6.58 12.70 -10.29
C GLU A 133 -5.93 14.09 -10.21
N ALA A 134 -6.64 15.10 -9.70
CA ALA A 134 -6.09 16.44 -9.50
C ALA A 134 -4.89 16.47 -8.54
N LEU A 135 -4.87 15.57 -7.55
CA LEU A 135 -3.73 15.34 -6.66
C LEU A 135 -2.59 14.54 -7.30
N GLY A 136 -2.78 14.04 -8.52
CA GLY A 136 -1.80 13.33 -9.32
C GLY A 136 -1.84 11.81 -9.21
N PHE A 137 -2.89 11.24 -8.62
CA PHE A 137 -3.15 9.80 -8.65
C PHE A 137 -3.52 9.35 -10.05
N ASN A 138 -2.95 8.22 -10.46
CA ASN A 138 -3.18 7.67 -11.80
C ASN A 138 -3.14 6.14 -11.82
N ARG A 139 -3.23 5.52 -10.64
CA ARG A 139 -3.34 4.07 -10.46
C ARG A 139 -4.33 3.77 -9.35
N LEU A 140 -5.24 2.84 -9.61
CA LEU A 140 -6.28 2.44 -8.67
C LEU A 140 -6.14 0.97 -8.28
N LYS A 141 -6.33 0.68 -7.00
CA LYS A 141 -6.62 -0.66 -6.49
C LYS A 141 -7.97 -0.63 -5.79
N LEU A 142 -8.98 -1.28 -6.38
CA LEU A 142 -10.27 -1.45 -5.73
C LEU A 142 -10.24 -2.72 -4.90
N ILE A 143 -10.27 -2.56 -3.58
CA ILE A 143 -10.24 -3.67 -2.62
C ILE A 143 -11.67 -4.02 -2.25
N MET A 144 -12.06 -5.27 -2.47
CA MET A 144 -13.39 -5.77 -2.14
C MET A 144 -13.30 -7.19 -1.62
N ARG A 145 -14.21 -7.55 -0.73
CA ARG A 145 -14.31 -8.93 -0.21
C ARG A 145 -15.13 -9.78 -1.18
N LEU A 146 -14.66 -11.00 -1.44
CA LEU A 146 -15.50 -11.97 -2.14
C LEU A 146 -16.74 -12.30 -1.30
N PRO A 147 -17.93 -12.45 -1.92
CA PRO A 147 -19.11 -12.88 -1.19
C PRO A 147 -18.88 -14.21 -0.46
N ALA A 148 -19.59 -14.39 0.66
CA ALA A 148 -19.55 -15.63 1.42
C ALA A 148 -19.94 -16.83 0.56
N ALA A 149 -19.55 -18.03 1.00
CA ALA A 149 -19.90 -19.25 0.28
C ALA A 149 -21.41 -19.35 0.05
N GLY A 150 -21.82 -19.69 -1.17
CA GLY A 150 -23.22 -19.73 -1.60
C GLY A 150 -23.88 -18.37 -1.87
N ARG A 151 -23.15 -17.24 -1.78
CA ARG A 151 -23.68 -15.88 -2.00
C ARG A 151 -23.18 -15.20 -3.28
N LEU A 152 -22.96 -15.97 -4.35
CA LEU A 152 -22.56 -15.42 -5.66
C LEU A 152 -23.63 -14.48 -6.26
N ASP A 153 -24.88 -14.57 -5.79
CA ASP A 153 -25.98 -13.66 -6.08
C ASP A 153 -25.71 -12.20 -5.68
N ALA A 154 -24.74 -11.95 -4.79
CA ALA A 154 -24.33 -10.61 -4.40
C ALA A 154 -23.38 -9.93 -5.41
N LEU A 155 -22.79 -10.68 -6.36
CA LEU A 155 -21.82 -10.15 -7.32
C LEU A 155 -22.37 -9.07 -8.27
N PRO A 156 -23.60 -9.17 -8.81
CA PRO A 156 -24.14 -8.11 -9.67
C PRO A 156 -24.19 -6.73 -8.99
N ARG A 157 -24.54 -6.70 -7.70
CA ARG A 157 -24.54 -5.46 -6.91
C ARG A 157 -23.12 -4.89 -6.71
N LEU A 158 -22.12 -5.76 -6.65
CA LEU A 158 -20.71 -5.36 -6.57
C LEU A 158 -20.22 -4.83 -7.92
N GLN A 159 -20.55 -5.51 -9.02
CA GLN A 159 -20.24 -5.09 -10.38
C GLN A 159 -20.81 -3.69 -10.66
N SER A 160 -22.08 -3.45 -10.33
CA SER A 160 -22.71 -2.14 -10.53
C SER A 160 -22.05 -0.99 -9.75
N ARG A 161 -21.24 -1.29 -8.73
CA ARG A 161 -20.44 -0.30 -7.98
C ARG A 161 -19.05 -0.10 -8.59
N VAL A 162 -18.50 -1.13 -9.23
CA VAL A 162 -17.14 -1.15 -9.77
C VAL A 162 -17.09 -0.61 -11.20
N GLU A 163 -18.07 -0.97 -12.04
CA GLU A 163 -18.11 -0.58 -13.46
C GLU A 163 -18.01 0.94 -13.68
N PRO A 164 -18.78 1.80 -12.97
CA PRO A 164 -18.65 3.24 -13.16
C PRO A 164 -17.27 3.79 -12.78
N LEU A 165 -16.63 3.21 -11.76
CA LEU A 165 -15.28 3.59 -11.35
C LEU A 165 -14.25 3.17 -12.38
N LEU A 166 -14.40 1.96 -12.95
CA LEU A 166 -13.55 1.47 -14.04
C LEU A 166 -13.64 2.39 -15.26
N ASP A 167 -14.87 2.68 -15.71
CA ASP A 167 -15.09 3.56 -16.86
C ASP A 167 -14.51 4.96 -16.63
N GLU A 168 -14.70 5.55 -15.45
CA GLU A 168 -14.14 6.87 -15.16
C GLU A 168 -12.61 6.84 -15.15
N THR A 169 -11.96 5.81 -14.59
CA THR A 169 -10.49 5.69 -14.65
C THR A 169 -9.96 5.55 -16.07
N VAL A 170 -10.68 4.87 -16.95
CA VAL A 170 -10.33 4.79 -18.38
C VAL A 170 -10.47 6.15 -19.05
N ARG A 171 -11.56 6.89 -18.77
CA ARG A 171 -11.79 8.24 -19.30
C ARG A 171 -10.73 9.25 -18.87
N MET A 172 -10.27 9.16 -17.63
CA MET A 172 -9.17 9.96 -17.08
C MET A 172 -7.79 9.52 -17.57
N GLY A 173 -7.67 8.39 -18.28
CA GLY A 173 -6.40 7.87 -18.78
C GLY A 173 -5.48 7.35 -17.66
N TRP A 174 -6.03 6.82 -16.58
CA TRP A 174 -5.23 6.21 -15.52
C TRP A 174 -4.45 5.00 -16.06
N HIS A 175 -3.19 4.85 -15.65
CA HIS A 175 -2.28 3.85 -16.19
C HIS A 175 -2.70 2.42 -15.88
N SER A 176 -3.31 2.19 -14.71
CA SER A 176 -3.63 0.85 -14.23
C SER A 176 -4.74 0.87 -13.19
N LEU A 177 -5.73 0.01 -13.41
CA LEU A 177 -6.71 -0.39 -12.40
C LEU A 177 -6.51 -1.87 -12.06
N ASN A 178 -6.52 -2.18 -10.76
CA ASN A 178 -6.43 -3.54 -10.25
C ASN A 178 -7.60 -3.84 -9.31
N LEU A 179 -8.38 -4.88 -9.61
CA LEU A 179 -9.39 -5.37 -8.66
C LEU A 179 -8.74 -6.36 -7.70
N VAL A 180 -8.72 -6.00 -6.43
CA VAL A 180 -8.14 -6.80 -5.35
C VAL A 180 -9.28 -7.50 -4.60
N LEU A 181 -9.32 -8.81 -4.72
CA LEU A 181 -10.33 -9.67 -4.10
C LEU A 181 -9.78 -10.26 -2.79
N ILE A 182 -10.38 -9.86 -1.68
CA ILE A 182 -10.10 -10.45 -0.37
C ILE A 182 -10.87 -11.77 -0.26
N VAL A 183 -10.14 -12.87 -0.11
CA VAL A 183 -10.68 -14.23 -0.04
C VAL A 183 -10.69 -14.69 1.42
N ALA A 184 -11.86 -14.98 1.96
CA ALA A 184 -11.99 -15.56 3.30
C ALA A 184 -11.60 -17.05 3.28
N PRO A 185 -11.07 -17.61 4.39
CA PRO A 185 -10.63 -19.00 4.45
C PRO A 185 -11.80 -19.99 4.32
N THR A 186 -13.01 -19.54 4.62
CA THR A 186 -14.25 -20.31 4.49
C THR A 186 -14.75 -20.45 3.04
N ILE A 187 -14.17 -19.73 2.08
CA ILE A 187 -14.59 -19.78 0.68
C ILE A 187 -13.89 -20.97 -0.01
N PRO A 188 -14.64 -21.96 -0.53
CA PRO A 188 -14.05 -23.10 -1.20
C PRO A 188 -13.46 -22.69 -2.56
N PRO A 189 -12.38 -23.34 -3.04
CA PRO A 189 -11.72 -22.90 -4.27
C PRO A 189 -12.62 -22.83 -5.50
N ARG A 190 -13.59 -23.74 -5.62
CA ARG A 190 -14.56 -23.74 -6.73
C ARG A 190 -15.40 -22.45 -6.77
N GLU A 191 -15.77 -21.90 -5.62
CA GLU A 191 -16.62 -20.73 -5.52
C GLU A 191 -15.82 -19.45 -5.73
N ALA A 192 -14.57 -19.40 -5.25
CA ALA A 192 -13.66 -18.30 -5.58
C ALA A 192 -13.41 -18.21 -7.09
N VAL A 193 -13.22 -19.35 -7.77
CA VAL A 193 -13.06 -19.41 -9.24
C VAL A 193 -14.35 -19.01 -9.97
N ALA A 194 -15.52 -19.45 -9.50
CA ALA A 194 -16.81 -19.04 -10.06
C ALA A 194 -17.04 -17.53 -9.91
N ALA A 195 -16.72 -16.96 -8.74
CA ALA A 195 -16.81 -15.52 -8.51
C ALA A 195 -15.90 -14.72 -9.44
N LEU A 196 -14.65 -15.16 -9.59
CA LEU A 196 -13.72 -14.59 -10.57
C LEU A 196 -14.28 -14.63 -11.98
N ALA A 197 -14.80 -15.78 -12.41
CA ALA A 197 -15.37 -15.96 -13.73
C ALA A 197 -16.54 -15.00 -13.99
N ALA A 198 -17.36 -14.73 -12.98
CA ALA A 198 -18.45 -13.76 -13.07
C ALA A 198 -17.96 -12.31 -13.18
N LEU A 199 -16.76 -11.97 -12.69
CA LEU A 199 -16.17 -10.63 -12.79
C LEU A 199 -15.40 -10.38 -14.09
N LEU A 200 -15.05 -11.44 -14.83
CA LEU A 200 -14.33 -11.34 -16.10
C LEU A 200 -15.02 -10.52 -17.21
N PRO A 201 -16.37 -10.48 -17.34
CA PRO A 201 -17.04 -9.64 -18.32
C PRO A 201 -16.69 -8.15 -18.20
N MET A 202 -16.44 -7.64 -16.99
CA MET A 202 -15.94 -6.27 -16.77
C MET A 202 -14.53 -6.03 -17.35
N SER A 203 -13.85 -7.09 -17.80
CA SER A 203 -12.54 -7.03 -18.43
C SER A 203 -11.48 -6.26 -17.64
N PRO A 204 -11.34 -6.47 -16.31
CA PRO A 204 -10.45 -5.66 -15.48
C PRO A 204 -9.01 -5.78 -15.97
N PRO A 205 -8.24 -4.67 -16.08
CA PRO A 205 -6.86 -4.72 -16.58
C PRO A 205 -5.96 -5.63 -15.72
N ARG A 206 -6.19 -5.61 -14.40
CA ARG A 206 -5.46 -6.43 -13.42
C ARG A 206 -6.40 -6.99 -12.37
N LEU A 207 -6.03 -8.15 -11.85
CA LEU A 207 -6.71 -8.85 -10.78
C LEU A 207 -5.69 -9.27 -9.73
N SER A 208 -6.03 -9.17 -8.45
CA SER A 208 -5.24 -9.74 -7.36
C SER A 208 -6.16 -10.48 -6.39
N LEU A 209 -5.72 -11.63 -5.89
CA LEU A 209 -6.33 -12.29 -4.75
C LEU A 209 -5.44 -12.05 -3.53
N ARG A 210 -6.05 -11.71 -2.39
CA ARG A 210 -5.36 -11.60 -1.10
C ARG A 210 -6.13 -12.42 -0.06
N PRO A 211 -5.45 -13.14 0.84
CA PRO A 211 -6.14 -13.80 1.95
C PRO A 211 -6.66 -12.73 2.92
N GLU A 212 -7.82 -12.98 3.52
CA GLU A 212 -8.29 -12.21 4.66
C GLU A 212 -7.31 -12.35 5.84
N PRO A 213 -7.09 -11.33 6.69
CA PRO A 213 -6.17 -11.45 7.82
C PRO A 213 -6.53 -12.57 8.83
N ALA A 214 -7.77 -13.06 8.82
CA ALA A 214 -8.25 -14.17 9.65
C ALA A 214 -7.79 -15.58 9.17
N TRP A 215 -7.04 -15.66 8.07
CA TRP A 215 -6.26 -16.86 7.77
C TRP A 215 -5.23 -17.00 8.90
N GLN A 216 -5.45 -18.00 9.76
CA GLN A 216 -4.72 -18.37 10.99
C GLN A 216 -3.34 -17.70 11.15
N GLU A 217 -3.06 -17.20 12.36
CA GLU A 217 -1.76 -16.63 12.76
C GLU A 217 -0.58 -17.46 12.23
N GLY A 218 0.04 -16.98 11.14
CA GLY A 218 1.17 -17.65 10.48
C GLY A 218 1.02 -17.87 8.98
N GLU A 219 -0.19 -18.13 8.46
CA GLU A 219 -0.43 -18.40 7.04
C GLU A 219 -1.16 -17.25 6.34
N SER A 220 -0.41 -16.20 6.01
CA SER A 220 -0.85 -15.07 5.17
C SER A 220 -0.85 -15.38 3.67
N THR A 221 -1.02 -16.65 3.28
CA THR A 221 -0.91 -17.11 1.89
C THR A 221 -2.14 -17.88 1.47
N LEU A 222 -2.62 -17.62 0.25
CA LEU A 222 -3.71 -18.38 -0.34
C LEU A 222 -3.27 -19.84 -0.58
N PRO A 223 -4.18 -20.82 -0.52
CA PRO A 223 -3.86 -22.22 -0.75
C PRO A 223 -3.34 -22.40 -2.17
N THR A 224 -2.26 -23.16 -2.31
CA THR A 224 -1.69 -23.48 -3.63
C THR A 224 -2.72 -24.10 -4.57
N ALA A 225 -3.62 -24.95 -4.05
CA ALA A 225 -4.69 -25.56 -4.81
C ALA A 225 -5.73 -24.55 -5.34
N LEU A 226 -5.98 -23.46 -4.60
CA LEU A 226 -6.82 -22.35 -5.10
C LEU A 226 -6.08 -21.60 -6.20
N LEU A 227 -4.82 -21.23 -5.95
CA LEU A 227 -4.02 -20.47 -6.92
C LEU A 227 -3.89 -21.22 -8.25
N ALA A 228 -3.63 -22.53 -8.24
CA ALA A 228 -3.54 -23.33 -9.46
C ALA A 228 -4.81 -23.26 -10.33
N ARG A 229 -5.99 -23.39 -9.70
CA ARG A 229 -7.28 -23.29 -10.42
C ARG A 229 -7.57 -21.89 -10.95
N VAL A 230 -7.17 -20.87 -10.20
CA VAL A 230 -7.29 -19.47 -10.62
C VAL A 230 -6.33 -19.18 -11.78
N ASP A 231 -5.10 -19.69 -11.72
CA ASP A 231 -4.09 -19.56 -12.77
C ASP A 231 -4.62 -20.14 -14.09
N GLU A 232 -5.14 -21.37 -14.07
CA GLU A 232 -5.75 -22.02 -15.24
C GLU A 232 -6.90 -21.18 -15.80
N ARG A 233 -7.87 -20.81 -14.96
CA ARG A 233 -9.06 -20.07 -15.40
C ARG A 233 -8.72 -18.70 -15.98
N LEU A 234 -7.80 -17.97 -15.35
CA LEU A 234 -7.40 -16.65 -15.81
C LEU A 234 -6.51 -16.72 -17.06
N ALA A 235 -5.71 -17.77 -17.22
CA ALA A 235 -4.93 -18.00 -18.44
C ALA A 235 -5.83 -18.19 -19.67
N GLU A 236 -6.91 -18.96 -19.54
CA GLU A 236 -7.96 -19.11 -20.57
C GLU A 236 -8.61 -17.76 -20.92
N ALA A 237 -8.84 -16.91 -19.91
CA ALA A 237 -9.41 -15.57 -20.08
C ALA A 237 -8.42 -14.51 -20.61
N GLY A 238 -7.20 -14.91 -20.98
CA GLY A 238 -6.20 -14.00 -21.55
C GLY A 238 -5.38 -13.21 -20.53
N TYR A 239 -5.34 -13.64 -19.26
CA TYR A 239 -4.48 -13.07 -18.24
C TYR A 239 -3.17 -13.84 -18.11
N ARG A 240 -2.16 -13.18 -17.53
CA ARG A 240 -0.89 -13.77 -17.14
C ARG A 240 -0.68 -13.60 -15.64
N ALA A 241 -0.29 -14.66 -14.97
CA ALA A 241 0.16 -14.61 -13.58
C ALA A 241 1.47 -13.82 -13.46
N LEU A 242 1.51 -12.89 -12.50
CA LEU A 242 2.69 -12.14 -12.07
C LEU A 242 3.31 -12.75 -10.80
N GLY A 243 2.63 -13.73 -10.19
CA GLY A 243 2.99 -14.39 -8.94
C GLY A 243 2.20 -13.88 -7.74
N HIS A 244 2.15 -14.68 -6.68
CA HIS A 244 1.47 -14.37 -5.40
C HIS A 244 0.00 -13.94 -5.57
N GLY A 245 -0.75 -14.63 -6.43
CA GLY A 245 -2.15 -14.33 -6.70
C GLY A 245 -2.38 -13.00 -7.42
N SER A 246 -1.39 -12.44 -8.11
CA SER A 246 -1.55 -11.24 -8.94
C SER A 246 -1.50 -11.57 -10.43
N TYR A 247 -2.37 -10.93 -11.20
CA TYR A 247 -2.61 -11.20 -12.61
C TYR A 247 -2.77 -9.90 -13.39
N ALA A 248 -2.35 -9.91 -14.65
CA ALA A 248 -2.60 -8.82 -15.59
C ALA A 248 -3.09 -9.37 -16.92
N ARG A 249 -4.06 -8.69 -17.54
CA ARG A 249 -4.53 -9.02 -18.88
C ARG A 249 -3.37 -8.83 -19.87
N ARG A 250 -3.21 -9.76 -20.82
CA ARG A 250 -2.19 -9.66 -21.87
C ARG A 250 -2.38 -8.37 -22.69
N GLY A 251 -1.29 -7.83 -23.22
CA GLY A 251 -1.24 -6.52 -23.89
C GLY A 251 -0.77 -5.42 -22.93
N ALA A 252 -1.30 -4.21 -23.10
CA ALA A 252 -0.84 -3.00 -22.40
C ALA A 252 -0.85 -3.14 -20.86
N ALA A 253 -1.86 -3.80 -20.28
CA ALA A 253 -1.96 -3.96 -18.83
C ALA A 253 -0.84 -4.83 -18.24
N LEU A 254 -0.42 -5.88 -18.95
CA LEU A 254 0.71 -6.71 -18.56
C LEU A 254 2.04 -5.96 -18.71
N GLU A 255 2.22 -5.23 -19.79
CA GLU A 255 3.43 -4.43 -20.03
C GLU A 255 3.61 -3.36 -18.95
N ASP A 256 2.54 -2.62 -18.63
CA ASP A 256 2.51 -1.65 -17.54
C ASP A 256 2.80 -2.31 -16.19
N ALA A 257 2.16 -3.45 -15.88
CA ALA A 257 2.40 -4.14 -14.60
C ALA A 257 3.85 -4.60 -14.45
N LEU A 258 4.49 -5.08 -15.52
CA LEU A 258 5.90 -5.47 -15.51
C LEU A 258 6.82 -4.24 -15.41
N ALA A 259 6.51 -3.15 -16.12
CA ALA A 259 7.25 -1.90 -16.02
C ALA A 259 7.16 -1.31 -14.61
N GLN A 260 5.97 -1.30 -14.00
CA GLN A 260 5.76 -0.88 -12.63
C GLN A 260 6.59 -1.73 -11.66
N ALA A 261 6.57 -3.06 -11.78
CA ALA A 261 7.36 -3.93 -10.92
C ALA A 261 8.88 -3.69 -11.03
N ARG A 262 9.38 -3.35 -12.23
CA ARG A 262 10.79 -2.95 -12.43
C ARG A 262 11.09 -1.63 -11.72
N ARG A 263 10.24 -0.61 -11.90
CA ARG A 263 10.38 0.69 -11.22
C ARG A 263 10.35 0.54 -9.69
N GLU A 264 9.43 -0.26 -9.16
CA GLU A 264 9.34 -0.53 -7.71
C GLU A 264 10.62 -1.16 -7.14
N ARG A 265 11.31 -2.02 -7.91
CA ARG A 265 12.58 -2.65 -7.49
C ARG A 265 13.79 -1.71 -7.57
N ALA A 266 13.70 -0.69 -8.42
CA ALA A 266 14.75 0.31 -8.61
C ALA A 266 14.66 1.47 -7.60
N ARG A 267 13.61 1.52 -6.79
CA ARG A 267 13.36 2.56 -5.79
C ARG A 267 13.63 2.08 -4.38
N ASP A 268 13.95 3.02 -3.51
CA ASP A 268 13.93 2.78 -2.08
C ASP A 268 12.49 2.96 -1.58
N ARG A 269 11.96 1.94 -0.90
CA ARG A 269 10.60 1.96 -0.36
C ARG A 269 10.63 2.38 1.09
N LEU A 270 10.01 3.51 1.39
CA LEU A 270 9.82 4.00 2.74
C LEU A 270 8.37 3.75 3.15
N GLY A 271 8.18 2.86 4.12
CA GLY A 271 6.90 2.69 4.79
C GLY A 271 6.74 3.76 5.86
N LEU A 272 5.58 4.41 5.89
CA LEU A 272 5.23 5.39 6.92
C LEU A 272 3.91 5.00 7.58
N GLY A 273 3.81 5.22 8.89
CA GLY A 273 2.68 4.83 9.73
C GLY A 273 2.84 3.48 10.43
N THR A 274 1.88 3.14 11.27
CA THR A 274 1.93 1.96 12.14
C THR A 274 1.99 0.65 11.36
N GLY A 275 2.95 -0.20 11.71
CA GLY A 275 3.21 -1.46 11.03
C GLY A 275 3.61 -1.30 9.56
N ALA A 276 3.98 -0.09 9.12
CA ALA A 276 4.47 0.11 7.77
C ALA A 276 5.84 -0.55 7.60
N ILE A 277 6.09 -1.07 6.40
CA ILE A 277 7.33 -1.78 6.06
C ILE A 277 8.12 -0.96 5.05
N SER A 278 9.33 -0.61 5.43
CA SER A 278 10.35 -0.04 4.56
C SER A 278 11.22 -1.15 3.96
N ARG A 279 11.58 -0.99 2.68
CA ARG A 279 12.51 -1.87 1.97
C ARG A 279 13.57 -1.01 1.31
N LEU A 280 14.77 -1.06 1.87
CA LEU A 280 15.97 -0.43 1.36
C LEU A 280 16.83 -1.51 0.67
N PRO A 281 17.90 -1.11 -0.04
CA PRO A 281 18.81 -2.06 -0.68
C PRO A 281 19.39 -3.03 0.34
N ASP A 282 19.83 -2.50 1.49
CA ASP A 282 20.57 -3.24 2.51
C ASP A 282 19.73 -3.60 3.74
N ALA A 283 18.47 -3.19 3.83
CA ALA A 283 17.65 -3.45 5.01
C ALA A 283 16.16 -3.58 4.71
N VAL A 284 15.45 -4.29 5.58
CA VAL A 284 13.99 -4.26 5.69
C VAL A 284 13.65 -3.84 7.10
N ALA A 285 12.80 -2.82 7.26
CA ALA A 285 12.41 -2.29 8.55
C ALA A 285 10.89 -2.26 8.66
N CYS A 286 10.36 -2.45 9.86
CA CYS A 286 8.94 -2.41 10.16
C CYS A 286 8.70 -1.53 11.39
N ASN A 287 7.78 -0.59 11.23
CA ASN A 287 7.32 0.23 12.33
C ASN A 287 6.54 -0.62 13.35
N ALA A 288 6.46 -0.11 14.59
CA ALA A 288 5.62 -0.70 15.62
C ALA A 288 4.20 -0.94 15.09
N THR A 289 3.68 -2.15 15.31
CA THR A 289 2.32 -2.54 14.90
C THR A 289 1.25 -2.04 15.88
N SER A 290 1.67 -1.76 17.12
CA SER A 290 0.88 -1.10 18.16
C SER A 290 0.82 0.41 17.91
N PRO A 291 -0.38 1.02 17.75
CA PRO A 291 -0.52 2.47 17.62
C PRO A 291 0.05 3.23 18.81
N ARG A 292 -0.03 2.66 20.01
CA ARG A 292 0.53 3.25 21.24
C ARG A 292 2.04 3.36 21.18
N ASP A 293 2.73 2.28 20.81
CA ASP A 293 4.20 2.25 20.77
C ASP A 293 4.74 3.09 19.61
N TYR A 294 4.03 3.07 18.47
CA TYR A 294 4.30 3.96 17.34
C TYR A 294 4.22 5.44 17.77
N ALA A 295 3.13 5.84 18.44
CA ALA A 295 2.98 7.22 18.91
C ALA A 295 4.02 7.61 19.97
N ALA A 296 4.34 6.70 20.91
CA ALA A 296 5.33 6.94 21.95
C ALA A 296 6.72 7.22 21.36
N ALA A 297 7.17 6.41 20.39
CA ALA A 297 8.46 6.61 19.74
C ALA A 297 8.56 7.99 19.05
N LEU A 298 7.51 8.40 18.34
CA LEU A 298 7.47 9.69 17.65
C LEU A 298 7.42 10.88 18.60
N ASN A 299 6.72 10.74 19.74
CA ASN A 299 6.67 11.76 20.79
C ASN A 299 8.05 11.95 21.45
N ASP A 300 8.84 10.88 21.54
CA ASP A 300 10.24 10.93 22.01
C ASP A 300 11.21 11.45 20.93
N GLY A 301 10.73 11.79 19.73
CA GLY A 301 11.57 12.23 18.62
C GLY A 301 12.42 11.11 17.99
N ARG A 302 11.99 9.85 18.13
CA ARG A 302 12.68 8.66 17.60
C ARG A 302 11.91 8.03 16.44
N LEU A 303 12.62 7.38 15.52
CA LEU A 303 11.97 6.58 14.47
C LEU A 303 11.15 5.47 15.12
N ALA A 304 9.96 5.21 14.59
CA ALA A 304 9.01 4.25 15.15
C ALA A 304 9.30 2.78 14.79
N THR A 305 10.49 2.50 14.26
CA THR A 305 10.92 1.15 13.88
C THR A 305 11.06 0.25 15.11
N ALA A 306 10.36 -0.88 15.07
CA ALA A 306 10.31 -1.84 16.17
C ALA A 306 10.89 -3.22 15.81
N SER A 307 11.05 -3.50 14.52
CA SER A 307 11.65 -4.74 14.03
C SER A 307 12.20 -4.55 12.63
N GLY A 308 13.10 -5.42 12.21
CA GLY A 308 13.69 -5.36 10.87
C GLY A 308 14.82 -6.35 10.72
N ARG A 309 15.59 -6.20 9.65
CA ARG A 309 16.86 -6.91 9.46
C ARG A 309 17.71 -6.21 8.42
N TRP A 310 19.02 -6.41 8.53
CA TRP A 310 19.94 -6.18 7.42
C TRP A 310 19.81 -7.30 6.38
N ARG A 311 19.91 -6.94 5.09
CA ARG A 311 19.95 -7.86 3.94
C ARG A 311 21.39 -8.19 3.55
N ASN A 312 22.29 -7.25 3.81
CA ASN A 312 23.74 -7.34 3.62
C ASN A 312 24.43 -7.09 4.97
N ALA A 313 25.76 -7.03 5.01
CA ALA A 313 26.48 -6.68 6.24
C ALA A 313 26.05 -5.28 6.73
N ARG A 314 25.92 -5.13 8.05
CA ARG A 314 25.65 -3.83 8.69
C ARG A 314 26.78 -2.86 8.29
N PRO A 315 26.48 -1.67 7.74
CA PRO A 315 27.50 -0.67 7.46
C PRO A 315 28.19 -0.27 8.77
N PRO A 316 29.50 0.02 8.75
CA PRO A 316 30.19 0.51 9.94
C PRO A 316 29.44 1.74 10.46
N GLY A 317 29.15 1.76 11.77
CA GLY A 317 28.47 2.90 12.40
C GLY A 317 29.27 4.18 12.13
N PRO A 318 28.64 5.37 12.24
CA PRO A 318 29.39 6.61 12.21
C PRO A 318 30.46 6.51 13.30
N GLY A 319 31.73 6.46 12.88
CA GLY A 319 32.83 6.53 13.81
C GLY A 319 32.65 7.79 14.64
N LEU A 320 32.75 7.67 15.96
CA LEU A 320 32.90 8.81 16.84
C LEU A 320 34.20 9.52 16.42
N THR A 321 34.08 10.55 15.60
CA THR A 321 35.13 11.55 15.34
C THR A 321 34.62 12.89 15.81
#